data_AF-A0A9D5NCS0-F1
#
_entry.id   AF-A0A9D5NCS0-F1
#
_cell.length_a   1.000
_cell.length_b   1.000
_cell.length_c   1.000
_cell.angle_alpha   90.00
_cell.angle_beta   90.00
_cell.angle_gamma   90.00
#
_symmetry.space_group_name_H-M   'P 1'
#
loop_
_entity.id
_entity.type
_entity.pdbx_description
1 polymer ?
#
loop_
_entity_poly.entity_id
_entity_poly.type
_entity_poly.pdbx_seq_one_letter_code
_entity_poly.pdbx_strand_id
1 'polypeptide(L)' 'MVLSESINLLYAKHTYALDGVGVKRDRSFKKIYFTRENAEKEMYRLMNKYSTRAVKIYEDNHDKTYICDNGATFYITRLA' A
#
# COMPACT_ATOMS: atom_id res chain seq x y z
N MET A 1 -3.47 8.57 27.64
CA MET A 1 -4.25 8.06 26.49
C MET A 1 -3.31 7.24 25.60
N VAL A 2 -3.03 5.98 25.95
CA VAL A 2 -2.06 5.11 25.24
C VAL A 2 -2.57 3.66 25.13
N LEU A 3 -3.88 3.45 25.24
CA LEU A 3 -4.48 2.10 25.25
C LEU A 3 -5.21 1.74 23.96
N SER A 4 -5.41 2.68 23.03
CA SER A 4 -6.18 2.42 21.80
C SER A 4 -5.38 1.76 20.67
N GLU A 5 -4.07 1.97 20.60
CA GLU A 5 -3.23 1.38 19.54
C GLU A 5 -2.99 -0.12 19.79
N SER A 6 -2.83 -0.53 21.05
CA SER A 6 -2.55 -1.92 21.43
C SER A 6 -3.76 -2.87 21.26
N ILE A 7 -5.00 -2.35 21.28
CA ILE A 7 -6.21 -3.15 21.09
C ILE A 7 -6.45 -3.48 19.61
N ASN A 8 -6.07 -2.57 18.69
CA ASN A 8 -6.16 -2.80 17.24
C ASN A 8 -5.18 -3.87 16.75
N LEU A 9 -4.10 -4.13 17.49
CA LEU A 9 -3.09 -5.14 17.15
C LEU A 9 -3.59 -6.59 17.32
N LEU A 10 -4.57 -6.83 18.19
CA LEU A 10 -5.06 -8.19 18.49
C LEU A 10 -6.24 -8.62 17.59
N TYR A 11 -6.87 -7.69 16.87
CA TYR A 11 -8.12 -7.91 16.10
C TYR A 11 -7.98 -7.63 14.60
N ALA A 12 -6.76 -7.49 14.07
CA ALA A 12 -6.55 -7.35 12.64
C ALA A 12 -6.96 -8.66 11.93
N LYS A 13 -8.24 -8.74 11.56
CA LYS A 13 -8.86 -9.90 10.92
C LYS A 13 -8.23 -10.19 9.55
N HIS A 14 -7.62 -9.18 8.94
CA HIS A 14 -7.05 -9.20 7.60
C HIS A 14 -5.74 -8.42 7.57
N THR A 15 -4.73 -8.97 6.91
CA THR A 15 -3.52 -8.23 6.56
C THR A 15 -3.60 -7.70 5.13
N TYR A 16 -2.69 -6.80 4.76
CA TYR A 16 -2.64 -6.16 3.45
C TYR A 16 -1.19 -6.11 2.97
N ALA A 17 -0.93 -6.58 1.75
CA ALA A 17 0.34 -6.40 1.09
C ALA A 17 0.33 -5.14 0.23
N LEU A 18 1.36 -4.30 0.37
CA LEU A 18 1.73 -3.27 -0.58
C LEU A 18 2.86 -3.80 -1.45
N ASP A 19 2.58 -4.05 -2.71
CA ASP A 19 3.55 -4.39 -3.73
C ASP A 19 3.82 -3.15 -4.59
N GLY A 20 5.09 -2.87 -4.89
CA GLY A 20 5.47 -1.78 -5.79
C GLY A 20 6.37 -2.31 -6.88
N VAL A 21 6.00 -2.06 -8.15
CA VAL A 21 6.73 -2.49 -9.35
C VAL A 21 7.19 -1.26 -10.11
N GLY A 22 8.44 -1.25 -10.59
CA GLY A 22 8.97 -0.13 -11.39
C GLY A 22 9.25 1.15 -10.60
N VAL A 23 9.17 1.11 -9.26
CA VAL A 23 9.37 2.28 -8.37
C VAL A 23 10.85 2.74 -8.34
N LYS A 24 11.77 1.81 -8.55
CA LYS A 24 13.17 2.05 -8.94
C LYS A 24 13.46 1.19 -10.15
N ARG A 25 14.32 1.66 -11.08
CA ARG A 25 14.84 0.89 -12.23
C ARG A 25 15.06 -0.57 -11.80
N ASP A 26 14.18 -1.44 -12.26
CA ASP A 26 14.18 -2.90 -12.11
C ASP A 26 14.04 -3.50 -10.70
N ARG A 27 13.40 -2.81 -9.74
CA ARG A 27 13.12 -3.40 -8.42
C ARG A 27 11.64 -3.41 -8.09
N SER A 28 11.10 -4.61 -7.86
CA SER A 28 9.86 -4.79 -7.13
C SER A 28 10.13 -4.84 -5.62
N PHE A 29 9.13 -4.48 -4.82
CA PHE A 29 9.14 -4.74 -3.38
C PHE A 29 7.76 -5.19 -2.92
N LYS A 30 7.74 -5.85 -1.76
CA LYS A 30 6.52 -6.24 -1.04
C LYS A 30 6.66 -5.87 0.43
N LYS A 31 5.64 -5.24 1.00
CA LYS A 31 5.55 -4.94 2.44
C LYS A 31 4.17 -5.34 2.96
N ILE A 32 4.09 -5.82 4.19
CA ILE A 32 2.84 -6.26 4.81
C ILE A 32 2.42 -5.26 5.88
N TYR A 33 1.13 -4.96 5.92
CA TYR A 33 0.47 -4.05 6.84
C TYR A 33 -0.75 -4.73 7.46
N PHE A 34 -1.11 -4.33 8.68
CA PHE A 34 -2.29 -4.85 9.38
C PHE A 34 -3.59 -4.16 8.98
N THR A 35 -3.51 -3.01 8.31
CA THR A 35 -4.67 -2.26 7.85
C THR A 35 -4.43 -1.74 6.43
N ARG A 36 -5.52 -1.63 5.65
CA ARG A 36 -5.50 -1.03 4.31
C ARG A 36 -4.99 0.41 4.36
N GLU A 37 -5.46 1.17 5.34
CA GLU A 37 -5.09 2.57 5.51
C GLU A 37 -3.57 2.75 5.72
N ASN A 38 -2.92 1.86 6.47
CA ASN A 38 -1.47 1.92 6.67
C ASN A 38 -0.71 1.57 5.38
N ALA A 39 -1.21 0.62 4.59
CA ALA A 39 -0.65 0.32 3.27
C ALA A 39 -0.81 1.51 2.31
N GLU A 40 -1.97 2.17 2.30
CA GLU A 40 -2.23 3.36 1.50
C GLU A 40 -1.35 4.55 1.93
N LYS A 41 -1.22 4.81 3.24
CA LYS A 41 -0.33 5.86 3.76
C LYS A 41 1.13 5.66 3.34
N GLU A 42 1.65 4.43 3.42
CA GLU A 42 3.00 4.15 2.94
C GLU A 42 3.10 4.35 1.43
N MET A 43 2.11 3.87 0.66
CA MET A 43 2.09 4.04 -0.79
C MET A 43 2.17 5.52 -1.19
N TYR A 44 1.38 6.41 -0.57
CA TYR A 44 1.47 7.85 -0.79
C TYR A 44 2.83 8.44 -0.37
N ARG A 45 3.40 7.95 0.73
CA ARG A 45 4.75 8.34 1.16
C ARG A 45 5.80 7.96 0.11
N LEU A 46 5.70 6.79 -0.49
CA LEU A 46 6.60 6.34 -1.56
C LEU A 46 6.38 7.14 -2.83
N MET A 47 5.14 7.40 -3.22
CA MET A 47 4.84 8.27 -4.36
C MET A 47 5.50 9.64 -4.22
N ASN A 48 5.37 10.27 -3.05
CA ASN A 48 6.03 11.56 -2.76
C ASN A 48 7.56 11.44 -2.77
N LYS A 49 8.11 10.39 -2.16
CA LYS A 49 9.57 10.13 -2.12
C LYS A 49 10.18 9.98 -3.51
N TYR A 50 9.45 9.39 -4.44
CA TYR A 50 9.91 9.15 -5.81
C TYR A 50 9.36 10.18 -6.81
N SER A 51 8.77 11.28 -6.31
CA SER A 51 8.19 12.36 -7.13
C SER A 51 7.28 11.84 -8.24
N THR A 52 6.41 10.90 -7.91
CA THR A 52 5.49 10.27 -8.87
C THR A 52 4.04 10.43 -8.41
N ARG A 53 3.12 10.36 -9.37
CA ARG A 53 1.69 10.58 -9.13
C ARG A 53 0.86 9.47 -9.76
N ALA A 54 -0.20 9.06 -9.07
CA ALA A 54 -1.17 8.12 -9.62
C ALA A 54 -1.94 8.79 -10.77
N VAL A 55 -1.94 8.15 -11.94
CA VAL A 55 -2.68 8.56 -13.14
C VAL A 55 -3.95 7.72 -13.30
N LYS A 56 -3.90 6.43 -12.90
CA LYS A 56 -5.06 5.54 -12.89
C LYS A 56 -5.14 4.79 -11.58
N ILE A 57 -6.36 4.62 -11.09
CA ILE A 57 -6.66 3.88 -9.87
C ILE A 57 -7.73 2.85 -10.22
N TYR A 58 -7.46 1.59 -9.90
CA TYR A 58 -8.42 0.50 -9.99
C TYR A 58 -8.67 -0.01 -8.58
N GLU A 59 -9.94 -0.14 -8.19
CA GLU A 59 -10.32 -0.54 -6.84
C GLU A 59 -11.41 -1.61 -6.92
N ASP A 60 -11.01 -2.83 -6.62
CA ASP A 60 -11.91 -3.94 -6.34
C ASP A 60 -12.00 -4.09 -4.81
N ASN A 61 -13.10 -4.64 -4.30
CA ASN A 61 -13.39 -4.72 -2.86
C ASN A 61 -12.17 -5.14 -1.99
N HIS A 62 -11.32 -6.02 -2.50
CA HIS A 62 -10.16 -6.57 -1.80
C HIS A 62 -8.81 -6.06 -2.30
N ASP A 63 -8.75 -5.44 -3.48
CA ASP A 63 -7.52 -5.07 -4.18
C ASP A 63 -7.57 -3.64 -4.69
N LYS A 64 -6.46 -2.91 -4.56
CA LYS A 64 -6.33 -1.56 -5.07
C LYS A 64 -5.05 -1.39 -5.84
N THR A 65 -5.15 -0.95 -7.08
CA THR A 65 -4.01 -0.76 -7.98
C THR A 65 -3.88 0.71 -8.35
N TYR A 66 -2.67 1.23 -8.25
CA TYR A 66 -2.31 2.59 -8.63
C TYR A 66 -1.25 2.54 -9.73
N ILE A 67 -1.59 3.03 -10.91
CA ILE A 67 -0.64 3.18 -12.02
C ILE A 67 -0.16 4.62 -12.03
N CYS A 68 1.16 4.80 -12.01
CA CYS A 68 1.80 6.09 -11.90
C CYS A 68 2.30 6.66 -13.24
N ASP A 69 2.54 7.96 -13.27
CA ASP A 69 3.02 8.72 -14.44
C ASP A 69 4.40 8.29 -14.95
N ASN A 70 5.25 7.76 -14.08
CA ASN A 70 6.60 7.29 -14.40
C ASN A 70 6.67 5.80 -14.77
N GLY A 71 5.53 5.12 -14.95
CA GLY A 71 5.46 3.68 -15.22
C GLY A 71 5.53 2.79 -13.99
N ALA A 72 5.69 3.35 -12.78
CA ALA A 72 5.56 2.57 -11.54
C ALA A 72 4.11 2.14 -11.31
N THR A 73 3.93 0.98 -10.69
CA THR A 73 2.61 0.49 -10.28
C THR A 73 2.65 0.01 -8.84
N PHE A 74 1.67 0.43 -8.03
CA PHE A 74 1.48 -0.04 -6.67
C PHE A 74 0.21 -0.88 -6.57
N TYR A 75 0.30 -2.01 -5.87
CA TYR A 75 -0.81 -2.90 -5.59
C TYR A 75 -0.99 -3.01 -4.09
N ILE A 76 -2.23 -2.88 -3.62
CA ILE A 76 -2.62 -3.11 -2.23
C ILE A 76 -3.59 -4.28 -2.24
N THR A 77 -3.13 -5.43 -1.79
CA THR A 77 -3.89 -6.68 -1.81
C THR A 77 -4.17 -7.16 -0.40
N ARG A 78 -5.41 -7.51 -0.11
CA ARG A 78 -5.78 -8.12 1.17
C ARG A 78 -5.25 -9.56 1.25
N LEU A 79 -4.48 -9.84 2.30
CA LEU A 79 -3.96 -11.17 2.64
C LEU A 79 -4.67 -11.66 3.91
N ALA A 80 -5.43 -12.75 3.77
CA ALA A 80 -6.10 -13.55 4.82
C ALA A 80 -6.65 -12.79 6.03
#